data_AF-A0A7U4STU9-F1
#
_entry.id   AF-A0A7U4STU9-F1
#
_cell.length_a   1.000
_cell.length_b   1.000
_cell.length_c   1.000
_cell.angle_alpha   90.00
_cell.angle_beta   90.00
_cell.angle_gamma   90.00
#
_symmetry.space_group_name_H-M   'P 1'
#
loop_
_entity.id
_entity.type
_entity.pdbx_description
1 polymer ?
#
loop_
_entity_poly.entity_id
_entity_poly.type
_entity_poly.pdbx_seq_one_letter_code
_entity_poly.pdbx_strand_id
1 'polypeptide(L)'
;MEEAYARRALLLHLGSVLQILSRLEEKPDNQSIEALLAANGMLADVPLVEYVVQDMTVREFVSRALRAFCLWPQLLLEDPLDYGALALPVRRHLFAGNDTGWKAYASTLRDAAPGFDIRRSYAAEPREAEPELADERDVEAGEGPVERDDEDDDDSRLRERAAASVESPAPDAAPVRRKSYE
;
A
#
# COMPACT_ATOMS: atom_id res chain seq x y z
N MET A 1 11.57 18.92 27.83
CA MET A 1 12.91 19.17 27.25
C MET A 1 13.23 18.12 26.18
N GLU A 2 13.13 16.83 26.52
CA GLU A 2 13.37 15.72 25.57
C GLU A 2 12.50 15.80 24.31
N GLU A 3 11.22 16.16 24.44
CA GLU A 3 10.33 16.30 23.29
C GLU A 3 10.75 17.41 22.31
N ALA A 4 11.27 18.54 22.81
CA ALA A 4 11.77 19.62 21.95
C ALA A 4 13.03 19.19 21.17
N TYR A 5 13.89 18.39 21.80
CA TYR A 5 15.04 17.78 21.12
C TYR A 5 14.60 16.75 20.07
N ALA A 6 13.63 15.89 20.40
CA ALA A 6 13.05 14.93 19.46
C ALA A 6 12.43 15.65 18.25
N ARG A 7 11.62 16.68 18.48
CA ARG A 7 11.03 17.53 17.44
C ARG A 7 12.10 18.14 16.53
N ARG A 8 13.16 18.70 17.11
CA ARG A 8 14.30 19.25 16.36
C ARG A 8 14.97 18.17 15.50
N ALA A 9 15.23 16.99 16.05
CA ALA A 9 15.85 15.90 15.31
C ALA A 9 14.98 15.44 14.12
N LEU A 10 13.67 15.30 14.33
CA LEU A 10 12.72 14.92 13.28
C LEU A 10 12.58 16.00 12.20
N LEU A 11 12.62 17.29 12.58
CA LEU A 11 12.66 18.40 11.62
C LEU A 11 13.94 18.39 10.79
N LEU A 12 15.09 18.12 11.39
CA LEU A 12 16.35 17.96 10.67
C LEU A 12 16.29 16.78 9.71
N HIS A 13 15.72 15.65 10.15
CA HIS A 13 15.49 14.49 9.30
C HIS A 13 14.61 14.83 8.09
N LEU A 14 13.49 15.53 8.31
CA LEU A 14 12.62 16.00 7.23
C LEU A 14 13.38 16.89 6.24
N GLY A 15 14.22 17.81 6.74
CA GLY A 15 15.08 18.64 5.90
C GLY A 15 16.02 17.82 5.00
N SER A 16 16.64 16.78 5.55
CA SER A 16 17.49 15.86 4.78
C SER A 16 16.70 15.11 3.70
N VAL A 17 15.48 14.67 3.99
CA VAL A 17 14.61 14.02 2.99
C VAL A 17 14.26 14.98 1.86
N LEU A 18 13.84 16.22 2.17
CA LEU A 18 13.54 17.22 1.15
C LEU A 18 14.76 17.54 0.27
N GLN A 19 15.95 17.56 0.86
CA GLN A 19 17.19 17.76 0.12
C GLN A 19 17.47 16.60 -0.86
N ILE A 20 17.21 15.36 -0.47
CA ILE A 20 17.29 14.21 -1.40
C ILE A 20 16.32 14.40 -2.56
N LEU A 21 15.06 14.70 -2.27
CA LEU A 21 14.04 14.86 -3.30
C LEU A 21 14.45 15.95 -4.29
N SER A 22 14.97 17.08 -3.81
CA SER A 22 15.50 18.13 -4.67
C SER A 22 16.67 17.68 -5.55
N ARG A 23 17.55 16.79 -5.07
CA ARG A 23 18.67 16.24 -5.87
C ARG A 23 18.21 15.22 -6.91
N LEU A 24 17.08 14.56 -6.66
CA LEU A 24 16.50 13.56 -7.54
C LEU A 24 15.76 14.16 -8.74
N GLU A 25 15.31 15.41 -8.67
CA GLU A 25 14.69 16.14 -9.79
C GLU A 25 15.59 16.20 -11.04
N GLU A 26 16.91 16.20 -10.86
CA GLU A 26 17.87 16.23 -11.97
C GLU A 26 18.15 14.83 -12.57
N LYS A 27 17.54 13.77 -12.02
CA LYS A 27 17.78 12.39 -12.43
C LYS A 27 16.64 11.83 -13.30
N PRO A 28 16.93 10.90 -14.23
CA PRO A 28 15.89 10.25 -15.01
C PRO A 28 14.89 9.49 -14.14
N ASP A 29 13.59 9.72 -14.37
CA ASP A 29 12.47 9.09 -13.66
C ASP A 29 12.56 7.56 -13.54
N ASN A 30 13.08 6.90 -14.58
CA ASN A 30 13.16 5.44 -14.71
C ASN A 30 14.46 4.85 -14.14
N GLN A 31 15.39 5.67 -13.67
CA GLN A 31 16.63 5.20 -13.06
C GLN A 31 16.30 4.56 -11.71
N SER A 32 16.98 3.45 -11.38
CA SER A 32 16.86 2.82 -10.06
C SER A 32 17.60 3.64 -8.99
N ILE A 33 17.01 3.71 -7.79
CA ILE A 33 17.63 4.31 -6.61
C ILE A 33 18.93 3.57 -6.23
N GLU A 34 18.97 2.24 -6.35
CA GLU A 34 20.19 1.45 -6.11
C GLU A 34 21.33 1.87 -7.04
N ALA A 35 21.03 2.04 -8.34
CA ALA A 35 22.02 2.49 -9.31
C ALA A 35 22.54 3.90 -9.00
N LEU A 36 21.68 4.78 -8.47
CA LEU A 36 22.07 6.12 -8.05
C LEU A 36 22.94 6.12 -6.79
N LEU A 37 22.64 5.24 -5.82
CA LEU A 37 23.45 5.03 -4.62
C LEU A 37 24.85 4.55 -4.99
N ALA A 38 24.94 3.53 -5.84
CA ALA A 38 26.20 2.96 -6.29
C ALA A 38 27.06 3.95 -7.09
N ALA A 39 26.44 4.82 -7.89
CA ALA A 39 27.14 5.72 -8.79
C ALA A 39 27.59 7.03 -8.13
N ASN A 40 26.81 7.58 -7.19
CA ASN A 40 26.99 8.98 -6.79
C ASN A 40 27.44 9.19 -5.35
N GLY A 41 27.28 8.24 -4.42
CA GLY A 41 27.63 8.42 -2.99
C GLY A 41 26.88 9.56 -2.25
N MET A 42 26.34 10.53 -2.98
CA MET A 42 25.64 11.74 -2.53
C MET A 42 24.31 11.46 -1.82
N LEU A 43 23.80 10.22 -1.93
CA LEU A 43 22.57 9.77 -1.27
C LEU A 43 22.87 9.00 0.03
N ALA A 44 24.14 8.73 0.34
CA ALA A 44 24.55 7.91 1.50
C ALA A 44 24.41 8.64 2.85
N ASP A 45 24.29 9.97 2.85
CA ASP A 45 24.20 10.77 4.09
C ASP A 45 22.83 10.65 4.80
N VAL A 46 21.87 9.92 4.22
CA VAL A 46 20.54 9.78 4.81
C VAL A 46 20.21 8.30 5.00
N PRO A 47 19.99 7.87 6.27
CA PRO A 47 19.62 6.49 6.60
C PRO A 47 18.44 5.96 5.78
N LEU A 48 17.53 6.86 5.37
CA LEU A 48 16.34 6.51 4.61
C LEU A 48 16.66 5.73 3.31
N VAL A 49 17.66 6.15 2.54
CA VAL A 49 17.89 5.57 1.20
C VAL A 49 18.54 4.18 1.30
N GLU A 50 19.29 3.93 2.38
CA GLU A 50 19.92 2.63 2.65
C GLU A 50 18.88 1.53 2.93
N TYR A 51 17.79 1.88 3.60
CA TYR A 51 16.80 0.90 4.09
C TYR A 51 15.54 0.77 3.21
N VAL A 52 15.28 1.73 2.33
CA VAL A 52 14.12 1.67 1.40
C VAL A 52 14.34 0.58 0.34
N VAL A 53 13.24 0.05 -0.19
CA VAL A 53 13.26 -1.04 -1.19
C VAL A 53 14.13 -0.64 -2.39
N GLN A 54 15.17 -1.44 -2.62
CA GLN A 54 16.26 -1.13 -3.56
C GLN A 54 15.84 -1.23 -5.05
N ASP A 55 14.64 -1.75 -5.34
CA ASP A 55 14.11 -1.88 -6.70
C ASP A 55 13.29 -0.66 -7.17
N MET A 56 13.13 0.38 -6.34
CA MET A 56 12.35 1.56 -6.71
C MET A 56 13.06 2.43 -7.75
N THR A 57 12.26 2.97 -8.67
CA THR A 57 12.72 4.04 -9.57
C THR A 57 12.72 5.39 -8.87
N VAL A 58 13.44 6.37 -9.42
CA VAL A 58 13.42 7.76 -8.95
C VAL A 58 12.01 8.30 -8.80
N ARG A 59 11.17 8.14 -9.84
CA ARG A 59 9.77 8.61 -9.82
C ARG A 59 8.98 7.97 -8.66
N GLU A 60 9.13 6.67 -8.47
CA GLU A 60 8.39 5.94 -7.44
C GLU A 60 8.83 6.36 -6.04
N PHE A 61 10.14 6.48 -5.82
CA PHE A 61 10.71 6.95 -4.56
C PHE A 61 10.23 8.37 -4.23
N VAL A 62 10.31 9.30 -5.18
CA VAL A 62 9.86 10.69 -4.98
C VAL A 62 8.39 10.73 -4.61
N SER A 63 7.53 10.01 -5.34
CA SER A 63 6.09 9.96 -5.06
C SER A 63 5.80 9.39 -3.66
N ARG A 64 6.44 8.29 -3.29
CA ARG A 64 6.27 7.64 -1.98
C ARG A 64 6.79 8.49 -0.83
N ALA A 65 7.95 9.12 -1.00
CA ALA A 65 8.52 10.00 0.00
C ALA A 65 7.65 11.24 0.24
N LEU A 66 7.15 11.87 -0.82
CA LEU A 66 6.21 12.99 -0.68
C LEU A 66 4.96 12.58 0.10
N ARG A 67 4.38 11.39 -0.18
CA ARG A 67 3.22 10.87 0.56
C ARG A 67 3.54 10.53 2.01
N ALA A 68 4.74 10.01 2.28
CA ALA A 68 5.19 9.66 3.62
C ALA A 68 5.39 10.88 4.52
N PHE A 69 5.89 11.99 3.96
CA PHE A 69 6.40 13.12 4.74
C PHE A 69 5.55 14.41 4.62
N CYS A 70 4.55 14.48 3.74
CA CYS A 70 3.80 15.73 3.49
C CYS A 70 3.07 16.29 4.72
N LEU A 71 2.67 15.46 5.68
CA LEU A 71 1.98 15.90 6.91
C LEU A 71 2.94 16.17 8.08
N TRP A 72 4.22 15.78 7.96
CA TRP A 72 5.20 15.97 9.04
C TRP A 72 5.32 17.42 9.51
N PRO A 73 5.33 18.46 8.65
CA PRO A 73 5.39 19.85 9.12
C PRO A 73 4.26 20.23 10.07
N GLN A 74 3.06 19.66 9.92
CA GLN A 74 1.92 19.92 10.78
C GLN A 74 1.98 19.06 12.04
N LEU A 75 2.19 17.75 11.88
CA LEU A 75 2.26 16.78 12.99
C LEU A 75 3.42 17.08 13.96
N LEU A 76 4.53 17.62 13.46
CA LEU A 76 5.65 18.02 14.30
C LEU A 76 5.36 19.25 15.16
N LEU A 77 4.29 20.00 14.90
CA LEU A 77 3.87 21.14 15.72
C LEU A 77 2.87 20.74 16.82
N GLU A 78 2.37 19.51 16.80
CA GLU A 78 1.45 19.00 17.81
C GLU A 78 2.14 18.86 19.18
N ASP A 79 1.33 19.01 20.23
CA ASP A 79 1.70 18.83 21.63
C ASP A 79 0.58 18.04 22.33
N PRO A 80 0.81 16.78 22.71
CA PRO A 80 2.07 16.04 22.59
C PRO A 80 2.36 15.56 21.16
N LEU A 81 3.64 15.25 20.88
CA LEU A 81 4.05 14.65 19.60
C LEU A 81 3.40 13.27 19.37
N ASP A 82 2.64 13.12 18.28
CA ASP A 82 2.12 11.81 17.86
C ASP A 82 3.12 11.05 16.97
N TYR A 83 3.99 10.27 17.61
CA TYR A 83 4.95 9.39 16.93
C TYR A 83 4.27 8.31 16.07
N GLY A 84 3.05 7.90 16.39
CA GLY A 84 2.31 6.91 15.60
C GLY A 84 1.86 7.52 14.27
N ALA A 85 1.28 8.71 14.32
CA ALA A 85 0.87 9.47 13.14
C ALA A 85 2.04 9.85 12.23
N LEU A 86 3.22 10.11 12.79
CA LEU A 86 4.45 10.36 12.01
C LEU A 86 4.99 9.09 11.35
N ALA A 87 4.98 7.97 12.07
CA ALA A 87 5.60 6.72 11.62
C ALA A 87 4.76 5.93 10.61
N LEU A 88 3.42 5.97 10.75
CA LEU A 88 2.51 5.19 9.93
C LEU A 88 2.64 5.49 8.41
N PRO A 89 2.59 6.75 7.94
CA PRO A 89 2.72 7.05 6.51
C PRO A 89 4.08 6.63 5.95
N VAL A 90 5.15 6.76 6.75
CA VAL A 90 6.49 6.34 6.34
C VAL A 90 6.54 4.82 6.13
N ARG A 91 6.09 4.04 7.11
CA ARG A 91 6.01 2.57 6.97
C ARG A 91 5.17 2.18 5.76
N ARG A 92 3.97 2.76 5.63
CA ARG A 92 3.00 2.39 4.59
C ARG A 92 3.45 2.77 3.18
N HIS A 93 4.08 3.91 2.98
CA HIS A 93 4.44 4.39 1.64
C HIS A 93 5.86 4.01 1.24
N LEU A 94 6.83 4.10 2.13
CA LEU A 94 8.24 3.85 1.78
C LEU A 94 8.71 2.43 2.04
N PHE A 95 8.09 1.74 3.00
CA PHE A 95 8.50 0.40 3.43
C PHE A 95 7.42 -0.67 3.23
N ALA A 96 6.46 -0.43 2.33
CA ALA A 96 5.47 -1.43 1.94
C ALA A 96 6.17 -2.72 1.49
N GLY A 97 5.90 -3.83 2.20
CA GLY A 97 6.54 -5.12 1.92
C GLY A 97 7.99 -5.28 2.41
N ASN A 98 8.58 -4.26 3.03
CA ASN A 98 9.96 -4.28 3.56
C ASN A 98 10.00 -3.95 5.06
N ASP A 99 9.51 -4.91 5.85
CA ASP A 99 9.42 -4.81 7.31
C ASP A 99 10.81 -4.70 7.99
N THR A 100 11.81 -5.40 7.45
CA THR A 100 13.19 -5.34 7.93
C THR A 100 13.80 -3.96 7.76
N GLY A 101 13.63 -3.35 6.58
CA GLY A 101 14.08 -1.98 6.30
C GLY A 101 13.38 -0.97 7.21
N TRP A 102 12.07 -1.13 7.43
CA TRP A 102 11.32 -0.28 8.36
C TRP A 102 11.89 -0.35 9.77
N LYS A 103 12.13 -1.56 10.30
CA LYS A 103 12.68 -1.74 11.65
C LYS A 103 14.05 -1.10 11.81
N ALA A 104 14.94 -1.27 10.83
CA ALA A 104 16.26 -0.65 10.84
C ALA A 104 16.16 0.87 10.84
N TYR A 105 15.38 1.43 9.90
CA TYR A 105 15.18 2.87 9.80
C TYR A 105 14.53 3.47 11.07
N ALA A 106 13.48 2.85 11.60
CA ALA A 106 12.83 3.31 12.83
C ALA A 106 13.77 3.26 14.04
N SER A 107 14.70 2.30 14.08
CA SER A 107 15.74 2.26 15.12
C SER A 107 16.67 3.48 15.03
N THR A 108 17.10 3.88 13.82
CA THR A 108 17.97 5.07 13.65
C THR A 108 17.29 6.36 14.10
N LEU A 109 15.97 6.49 13.89
CA LEU A 109 15.21 7.65 14.36
C LEU A 109 15.02 7.63 15.87
N ARG A 110 14.93 6.44 16.49
CA ARG A 110 14.77 6.30 17.94
C ARG A 110 15.96 6.85 18.71
N ASP A 111 17.16 6.70 18.17
CA ASP A 111 18.39 7.21 18.81
C ASP A 111 18.31 8.73 19.04
N ALA A 112 17.62 9.47 18.17
CA ALA A 112 17.42 10.91 18.28
C ALA A 112 16.03 11.31 18.81
N ALA A 113 15.04 10.43 18.72
CA ALA A 113 13.67 10.64 19.16
C ALA A 113 13.11 9.36 19.82
N PRO A 114 13.35 9.14 21.13
CA PRO A 114 13.05 7.87 21.80
C PRO A 114 11.60 7.39 21.70
N GLY A 115 10.63 8.30 21.50
CA GLY A 115 9.21 7.97 21.30
C GLY A 115 8.88 7.38 19.93
N PHE A 116 9.80 7.47 18.96
CA PHE A 116 9.68 6.93 17.61
C PHE A 116 9.91 5.41 17.66
N ASP A 117 8.86 4.67 18.05
CA ASP A 117 8.88 3.21 18.16
C ASP A 117 8.01 2.52 17.10
N ILE A 118 8.52 1.41 16.57
CA ILE A 118 7.85 0.51 15.62
C ILE A 118 6.47 0.10 16.13
N ARG A 119 6.31 -0.17 17.43
CA ARG A 119 5.02 -0.58 18.01
C ARG A 119 3.90 0.43 17.75
N ARG A 120 4.20 1.73 17.83
CA ARG A 120 3.21 2.80 17.58
C ARG A 120 2.81 2.87 16.11
N SER A 121 3.73 2.57 15.19
CA SER A 121 3.44 2.57 13.75
C SER A 121 2.51 1.44 13.30
N TYR A 122 2.50 0.30 13.99
CA TYR A 122 1.54 -0.79 13.73
C TYR A 122 0.22 -0.55 14.47
N ALA A 123 0.26 0.03 15.66
CA ALA A 123 -0.94 0.35 16.44
C ALA A 123 -1.74 1.54 15.88
N ALA A 124 -1.09 2.41 15.10
CA ALA A 124 -1.72 3.57 14.46
C ALA A 124 -2.52 3.22 13.18
N GLU A 125 -2.42 1.98 12.68
CA GLU A 125 -3.29 1.56 11.58
C GLU A 125 -4.75 1.68 12.02
N PRO A 126 -5.62 2.31 11.23
CA PRO A 126 -7.05 2.20 11.45
C PRO A 126 -7.38 0.71 11.42
N ARG A 127 -7.91 0.17 12.54
CA ARG A 127 -8.60 -1.11 12.48
C ARG A 127 -9.70 -0.93 11.44
N GLU A 128 -9.57 -1.60 10.30
CA GLU A 128 -10.71 -1.77 9.41
C GLU A 128 -11.80 -2.38 10.28
N ALA A 129 -12.88 -1.63 10.49
CA ALA A 129 -14.03 -2.13 11.22
C ALA A 129 -14.52 -3.35 10.43
N GLU A 130 -14.31 -4.54 10.98
CA GLU A 130 -14.97 -5.73 10.49
C GLU A 130 -16.47 -5.41 10.45
N PRO A 131 -17.16 -5.60 9.32
CA PRO A 131 -18.59 -5.35 9.29
C PRO A 131 -19.21 -6.32 10.28
N GLU A 132 -19.82 -5.78 11.35
CA GLU A 132 -20.72 -6.55 12.20
C GLU A 132 -21.86 -7.04 11.30
N LEU A 133 -21.73 -8.27 10.81
CA LEU A 133 -22.82 -8.99 10.20
C LEU A 133 -23.86 -9.17 11.29
N ALA A 134 -24.90 -8.33 11.25
CA ALA A 134 -26.10 -8.48 12.04
C ALA A 134 -26.62 -9.91 11.84
N ASP A 135 -26.57 -10.71 12.91
CA ASP A 135 -27.15 -12.05 12.98
C ASP A 135 -28.68 -11.87 13.05
N GLU A 136 -29.31 -11.64 11.90
CA GLU A 136 -30.75 -11.79 11.74
C GLU A 136 -31.07 -13.29 11.65
N ARG A 137 -31.05 -13.97 12.80
CA ARG A 137 -31.73 -15.25 12.95
C ARG A 137 -33.00 -15.06 13.77
N ASP A 138 -34.05 -14.73 13.03
CA ASP A 138 -35.43 -15.07 13.38
C ASP A 138 -35.51 -16.58 13.64
N VAL A 139 -35.70 -16.96 14.90
CA VAL A 139 -36.14 -18.29 15.29
C VAL A 139 -37.21 -18.13 16.36
N GLU A 140 -38.47 -18.09 15.94
CA GLU A 140 -39.60 -18.50 16.78
C GLU A 140 -40.45 -19.46 15.94
N ALA A 141 -40.17 -20.74 16.16
CA ALA A 141 -40.93 -21.86 15.66
C ALA A 141 -42.16 -22.04 16.55
N GLY A 142 -43.35 -21.78 16.00
CA GLY A 142 -44.62 -22.18 16.59
C GLY A 142 -45.25 -23.31 15.77
N GLU A 143 -45.14 -24.54 16.27
CA GLU A 143 -45.81 -25.72 15.74
C GLU A 143 -47.34 -25.66 15.94
N GLY A 144 -48.11 -26.12 14.95
CA GLY A 144 -49.53 -26.45 15.07
C GLY A 144 -50.09 -27.09 13.79
N PRO A 145 -51.01 -28.07 13.85
CA PRO A 145 -50.92 -29.30 13.04
C PRO A 145 -51.88 -29.39 11.84
N VAL A 146 -51.40 -30.10 10.81
CA VAL A 146 -52.05 -31.09 9.91
C VAL A 146 -53.55 -30.93 9.59
N GLU A 147 -53.86 -30.72 8.30
CA GLU A 147 -54.86 -31.53 7.59
C GLU A 147 -54.37 -31.86 6.17
N ARG A 148 -54.44 -33.15 5.84
CA ARG A 148 -54.30 -33.73 4.50
C ARG A 148 -55.63 -33.57 3.78
N ASP A 149 -55.56 -33.33 2.47
CA ASP A 149 -56.46 -33.97 1.51
C ASP A 149 -55.68 -34.26 0.22
N ASP A 150 -55.90 -35.48 -0.27
CA ASP A 150 -55.38 -36.08 -1.50
C ASP A 150 -55.99 -35.35 -2.74
N GLU A 151 -55.50 -35.41 -3.99
CA GLU A 151 -55.36 -36.55 -4.89
C GLU A 151 -54.88 -35.99 -6.27
N ASP A 152 -54.13 -36.81 -7.03
CA ASP A 152 -54.10 -36.93 -8.51
C ASP A 152 -53.68 -35.73 -9.40
N ASP A 153 -53.05 -35.84 -10.59
CA ASP A 153 -52.33 -36.83 -11.39
C ASP A 153 -51.79 -36.01 -12.61
N ASP A 154 -51.01 -36.65 -13.49
CA ASP A 154 -50.82 -36.29 -14.91
C ASP A 154 -49.53 -35.55 -15.33
N ASP A 155 -48.52 -36.39 -15.57
CA ASP A 155 -47.98 -36.69 -16.91
C ASP A 155 -47.25 -35.60 -17.74
N SER A 156 -45.97 -35.91 -17.95
CA SER A 156 -45.19 -35.79 -19.19
C SER A 156 -45.46 -34.62 -20.14
N ARG A 157 -44.40 -33.81 -20.36
CA ARG A 157 -43.96 -33.50 -21.74
C ARG A 157 -42.54 -32.93 -21.83
N LEU A 158 -41.72 -33.72 -22.53
CA LEU A 158 -40.68 -33.30 -23.49
C LEU A 158 -39.27 -33.01 -22.95
N ARG A 159 -38.54 -34.11 -22.74
CA ARG A 159 -37.18 -34.28 -23.25
C ARG A 159 -37.22 -34.47 -24.77
N GLU A 160 -36.64 -33.55 -25.52
CA GLU A 160 -35.98 -33.72 -26.83
C GLU A 160 -35.37 -32.35 -27.15
N ARG A 161 -34.11 -32.13 -27.55
CA ARG A 161 -33.22 -32.87 -28.46
C ARG A 161 -31.84 -32.18 -28.34
N ALA A 162 -30.76 -32.89 -27.97
CA ALA A 162 -29.62 -33.26 -28.83
C ALA A 162 -29.53 -32.49 -30.18
N ALA A 163 -28.38 -32.14 -30.76
CA ALA A 163 -26.94 -32.17 -30.48
C ALA A 163 -26.26 -31.57 -31.74
N ALA A 164 -24.95 -31.31 -31.67
CA ALA A 164 -24.02 -31.02 -32.78
C ALA A 164 -24.09 -29.60 -33.37
N SER A 165 -23.01 -28.86 -33.66
CA SER A 165 -21.66 -29.20 -34.14
C SER A 165 -20.72 -28.01 -33.82
N VAL A 166 -19.54 -28.21 -33.21
CA VAL A 166 -18.22 -28.58 -33.81
C VAL A 166 -17.41 -27.37 -34.34
N GLU A 167 -16.23 -27.22 -33.73
CA GLU A 167 -14.92 -26.72 -34.20
C GLU A 167 -14.52 -25.22 -34.23
N SER A 168 -13.42 -24.99 -33.50
CA SER A 168 -12.40 -23.91 -33.43
C SER A 168 -11.71 -23.61 -34.80
N PRO A 169 -10.58 -22.84 -34.94
CA PRO A 169 -9.77 -22.01 -34.02
C PRO A 169 -9.35 -20.62 -34.60
N ALA A 170 -8.56 -19.84 -33.85
CA ALA A 170 -7.77 -18.65 -34.30
C ALA A 170 -6.46 -19.09 -35.02
N PRO A 171 -5.44 -18.24 -35.36
CA PRO A 171 -5.33 -16.78 -35.66
C PRO A 171 -4.65 -16.51 -37.04
N ASP A 172 -4.51 -15.26 -37.50
CA ASP A 172 -3.53 -14.93 -38.57
C ASP A 172 -2.99 -13.48 -38.48
N ALA A 173 -1.71 -13.33 -38.83
CA ALA A 173 -0.84 -12.17 -38.67
C ALA A 173 -0.73 -11.33 -39.96
N ALA A 174 -0.46 -10.01 -39.79
CA ALA A 174 0.39 -9.06 -40.55
C ALA A 174 0.60 -9.22 -42.10
N PRO A 175 0.79 -8.13 -42.92
CA PRO A 175 1.86 -7.14 -42.70
C PRO A 175 1.74 -5.69 -43.28
N VAL A 176 2.55 -4.79 -42.68
CA VAL A 176 3.38 -3.69 -43.22
C VAL A 176 2.90 -2.81 -44.40
N ARG A 177 2.91 -1.47 -44.19
CA ARG A 177 3.31 -0.50 -45.24
C ARG A 177 4.01 0.75 -44.68
N ARG A 178 5.25 0.96 -45.16
CA ARG A 178 6.11 2.15 -44.98
C ARG A 178 5.55 3.38 -45.68
N LYS A 179 5.85 4.59 -45.18
CA LYS A 179 6.15 5.79 -46.00
C LYS A 179 7.14 6.69 -45.28
N SER A 180 8.22 7.00 -46.00
CA SER A 180 9.31 7.92 -45.68
C SER A 180 8.83 9.38 -45.73
N TYR A 181 9.47 10.25 -44.94
CA TYR A 181 9.53 11.69 -45.20
C TYR A 181 11.00 12.09 -45.36
N GLU A 182 11.29 12.76 -46.48
CA GLU A 182 12.47 13.61 -46.71
C GLU A 182 12.39 14.87 -45.84
#